data_AF-A0A1V5XTE1-F1
#
_entry.id   AF-A0A1V5XTE1-F1
#
_cell.length_a   1.000
_cell.length_b   1.000
_cell.length_c   1.000
_cell.angle_alpha   90.00
_cell.angle_beta   90.00
_cell.angle_gamma   90.00
#
_symmetry.space_group_name_H-M   'P 1'
#
loop_
_entity.id
_entity.type
_entity.pdbx_description
1 polymer ?
#
loop_
_entity_poly.entity_id
_entity_poly.type
_entity_poly.pdbx_seq_one_letter_code
_entity_poly.pdbx_strand_id
1 'polypeptide(L)'
;MNDENNDPLDVLWNHVLTQWDNPKAHESLMQLGWQREQLGQVAAWYRQQLDNPERQPTAQAMLQSLTVLATQQLENCRSPQKTTPRWLLWLAAGICIGALGLLGWAILRG
;
A
#
# COMPACT_ATOMS: atom_id res chain seq x y z
N MET A 1 6.93 -26.07 22.21
CA MET A 1 6.59 -26.68 20.92
C MET A 1 5.84 -25.60 20.15
N ASN A 2 6.54 -24.81 19.34
CA ASN A 2 6.00 -23.59 18.76
C ASN A 2 5.24 -23.91 17.47
N ASP A 3 4.06 -23.30 17.29
CA ASP A 3 3.21 -23.32 16.09
C ASP A 3 3.83 -22.60 14.87
N GLU A 4 5.14 -22.71 14.70
CA GLU A 4 5.94 -22.00 13.70
C GLU A 4 5.74 -22.57 12.28
N ASN A 5 5.04 -23.71 12.15
CA ASN A 5 4.76 -24.39 10.87
C ASN A 5 3.35 -24.13 10.31
N ASN A 6 2.58 -23.22 10.91
CA ASN A 6 1.19 -22.93 10.53
C ASN A 6 0.98 -21.55 9.91
N ASP A 7 2.01 -20.72 9.72
CA ASP A 7 1.79 -19.46 8.99
C ASP A 7 1.47 -19.78 7.51
N PRO A 8 0.31 -19.36 7.00
CA PRO A 8 -0.08 -19.59 5.60
C PRO A 8 0.97 -19.10 4.59
N LEU A 9 1.75 -18.08 4.94
CA LEU A 9 2.81 -17.53 4.08
C LEU A 9 3.99 -18.51 3.95
N ASP A 10 4.39 -19.15 5.05
CA ASP A 10 5.47 -20.16 5.07
C ASP A 10 5.06 -21.43 4.32
N VAL A 11 3.79 -21.84 4.46
CA VAL A 11 3.22 -22.98 3.71
C VAL A 11 3.28 -22.71 2.20
N LEU A 12 2.89 -21.51 1.76
CA LEU A 12 2.97 -21.12 0.35
C LEU A 12 4.41 -21.00 -0.14
N TRP A 13 5.33 -20.51 0.70
CA TRP A 13 6.75 -20.47 0.35
C TRP A 13 7.32 -21.88 0.13
N ASN A 14 7.02 -22.82 1.01
CA ASN A 14 7.40 -24.22 0.83
C ASN A 14 6.79 -24.82 -0.44
N HIS A 15 5.56 -24.45 -0.78
CA HIS A 15 4.93 -24.87 -2.03
C HIS A 15 5.66 -24.32 -3.26
N VAL A 16 6.07 -23.06 -3.23
CA VAL A 16 6.90 -22.43 -4.28
C VAL A 16 8.26 -23.12 -4.41
N LEU A 17 8.92 -23.43 -3.29
CA LEU A 17 10.20 -24.15 -3.32
C LEU A 17 10.10 -25.54 -3.94
N THR A 18 8.95 -26.19 -3.78
CA THR A 18 8.65 -27.51 -4.36
C THR A 18 8.27 -27.40 -5.83
N GLN A 19 7.59 -26.34 -6.23
CA GLN A 19 7.10 -26.10 -7.59
C GLN A 19 7.64 -24.78 -8.15
N TRP A 20 8.96 -24.68 -8.24
CA TRP A 20 9.64 -23.43 -8.63
C TRP A 20 9.29 -22.97 -10.05
N ASP A 21 8.99 -23.89 -10.96
CA ASP A 21 8.63 -23.54 -12.34
C ASP A 21 7.14 -23.22 -12.50
N ASN A 22 6.35 -23.27 -11.42
CA ASN A 22 4.92 -23.00 -11.45
C ASN A 22 4.63 -21.51 -11.18
N PRO A 23 4.28 -20.70 -12.20
CA PRO A 23 4.03 -19.27 -12.01
C PRO A 23 2.86 -18.99 -11.05
N LYS A 24 1.86 -19.89 -10.98
CA LYS A 24 0.71 -19.72 -10.07
C LYS A 24 1.12 -19.84 -8.60
N ALA A 25 2.14 -20.62 -8.29
CA ALA A 25 2.65 -20.72 -6.92
C ALA A 25 3.28 -19.39 -6.49
N HIS A 26 4.06 -18.76 -7.39
CA HIS A 26 4.64 -17.44 -7.13
C HIS A 26 3.58 -16.34 -6.99
N GLU A 27 2.58 -16.32 -7.87
CA GLU A 27 1.48 -15.35 -7.82
C GLU A 27 0.68 -15.44 -6.52
N SER A 28 0.32 -16.66 -6.08
CA SER A 28 -0.44 -16.85 -4.85
C SER A 28 0.34 -16.43 -3.60
N LEU A 29 1.65 -16.68 -3.57
CA LEU A 29 2.53 -16.16 -2.52
C LEU A 29 2.59 -14.63 -2.51
N MET A 30 2.77 -14.01 -3.68
CA MET A 30 2.83 -12.54 -3.80
C MET A 30 1.51 -11.90 -3.39
N GLN A 31 0.37 -12.49 -3.78
CA GLN A 31 -0.95 -12.01 -3.42
C GLN A 31 -1.17 -12.06 -1.90
N LEU A 32 -0.82 -13.18 -1.26
CA LEU A 32 -0.96 -13.30 0.19
C LEU A 32 0.00 -12.34 0.93
N GLY A 33 1.24 -12.23 0.46
CA GLY A 33 2.22 -11.29 1.00
C GLY A 33 1.77 -9.84 0.89
N TRP A 34 1.10 -9.48 -0.22
CA TRP A 34 0.51 -8.15 -0.41
C TRP A 34 -0.65 -7.90 0.55
N GLN A 35 -1.59 -8.85 0.65
CA GLN A 35 -2.75 -8.76 1.55
C GLN A 35 -2.37 -8.64 3.02
N ARG A 36 -1.25 -9.25 3.43
CA ARG A 36 -0.77 -9.22 4.81
C ARG A 36 0.31 -8.17 5.07
N GLU A 37 0.59 -7.29 4.10
CA GLU A 37 1.65 -6.27 4.18
C GLU A 37 3.06 -6.85 4.46
N GLN A 38 3.26 -8.13 4.11
CA GLN A 38 4.48 -8.91 4.35
C GLN A 38 5.35 -9.06 3.09
N LEU A 39 5.21 -8.15 2.11
CA LEU A 39 6.02 -8.16 0.88
C LEU A 39 7.53 -8.09 1.15
N GLY A 40 7.95 -7.44 2.23
CA GLY A 40 9.36 -7.39 2.64
C GLY A 40 9.91 -8.78 2.99
N GLN A 41 9.12 -9.62 3.65
CA GLN A 41 9.49 -11.00 3.98
C GLN A 41 9.60 -11.85 2.72
N VAL A 42 8.61 -11.74 1.82
CA VAL A 42 8.61 -12.43 0.53
C VAL A 42 9.84 -12.03 -0.30
N ALA A 43 10.19 -10.74 -0.33
CA ALA A 43 11.41 -10.27 -1.00
C ALA A 43 12.70 -10.83 -0.38
N ALA A 44 12.76 -10.96 0.94
CA ALA A 44 13.91 -11.55 1.62
C ALA A 44 14.12 -13.01 1.21
N TRP A 45 13.06 -13.79 1.10
CA TRP A 45 13.11 -15.18 0.63
C TRP A 45 13.60 -15.30 -0.81
N TYR A 46 13.10 -14.47 -1.74
CA TYR A 46 13.62 -14.46 -3.11
C TYR A 46 15.08 -14.02 -3.20
N ARG A 47 15.51 -13.08 -2.36
CA ARG A 47 16.94 -12.68 -2.28
C ARG A 47 17.84 -13.87 -1.92
N GLN A 48 17.41 -14.74 -1.01
CA GLN A 48 18.16 -15.95 -0.64
C GLN A 48 18.28 -16.95 -1.80
N GLN A 49 17.39 -16.90 -2.78
CA GLN A 49 17.45 -17.77 -3.97
C GLN A 49 18.34 -17.22 -5.08
N LEU A 50 18.87 -15.99 -4.96
CA LEU A 50 19.75 -15.39 -5.97
C LEU A 50 21.11 -16.08 -6.06
N ASP A 51 21.54 -16.76 -4.99
CA ASP A 51 22.79 -17.50 -4.93
C ASP A 51 22.70 -18.86 -5.65
N ASN A 52 21.48 -19.31 -5.99
CA ASN A 52 21.27 -20.52 -6.79
C ASN A 52 21.17 -20.15 -8.28
N PRO A 53 22.13 -20.56 -9.14
CA PRO A 53 22.16 -20.17 -10.55
C PRO A 53 20.91 -20.56 -11.35
N GLU A 54 20.29 -21.69 -11.01
CA GLU A 54 19.09 -22.19 -11.72
C GLU A 54 17.85 -21.36 -11.39
N ARG A 55 17.79 -20.84 -10.15
CA ARG A 55 16.63 -20.11 -9.63
C ARG A 55 16.78 -18.60 -9.70
N GLN A 56 18.02 -18.13 -9.86
CA GLN A 56 18.39 -16.73 -9.98
C GLN A 56 17.53 -15.94 -10.97
N PRO A 57 17.29 -16.38 -12.23
CA PRO A 57 16.52 -15.58 -13.20
C PRO A 57 15.08 -15.36 -12.73
N THR A 58 14.42 -16.41 -12.24
CA THR A 58 13.06 -16.33 -11.69
C THR A 58 13.02 -15.45 -10.45
N ALA A 59 13.97 -15.62 -9.53
CA ALA A 59 14.05 -14.83 -8.32
C ALA A 59 14.26 -13.33 -8.61
N GLN A 60 15.11 -12.98 -9.59
CA GLN A 60 15.28 -11.60 -10.03
C GLN A 60 14.00 -11.02 -10.62
N ALA A 61 13.30 -11.78 -11.48
CA ALA A 61 12.03 -11.35 -12.05
C ALA A 61 10.97 -11.08 -10.97
N MET A 62 10.88 -11.96 -9.95
CA MET A 62 9.95 -11.78 -8.82
C MET A 62 10.32 -10.59 -7.94
N LEU A 63 11.60 -10.30 -7.72
CA LEU A 63 12.02 -9.10 -7.00
C LEU A 63 11.67 -7.80 -7.75
N GLN A 64 11.77 -7.81 -9.08
CA GLN A 64 11.34 -6.68 -9.90
C GLN A 64 9.83 -6.46 -9.81
N SER A 65 9.02 -7.52 -9.93
CA SER A 65 7.56 -7.42 -9.83
C SER A 65 7.12 -6.94 -8.44
N LEU A 66 7.76 -7.41 -7.36
CA LEU A 66 7.55 -6.90 -6.00
C LEU A 66 7.81 -5.40 -5.87
N THR A 67 8.86 -4.90 -6.53
CA THR A 67 9.21 -3.47 -6.51
C THR A 67 8.15 -2.63 -7.20
N VAL A 68 7.63 -3.11 -8.35
CA VAL A 68 6.52 -2.44 -9.05
C VAL A 68 5.26 -2.40 -8.18
N LEU A 69 4.91 -3.52 -7.54
CA LEU A 69 3.77 -3.61 -6.63
C LEU A 69 3.89 -2.66 -5.43
N ALA A 70 5.07 -2.57 -4.82
CA ALA A 70 5.33 -1.64 -3.73
C ALA A 70 5.22 -0.17 -4.19
N THR A 71 5.71 0.14 -5.39
CA THR A 71 5.61 1.49 -5.98
C THR A 71 4.15 1.86 -6.22
N GLN A 72 3.35 0.94 -6.76
CA GLN A 72 1.91 1.16 -6.96
C GLN A 72 1.17 1.39 -5.63
N GLN A 73 1.55 0.70 -4.54
CA GLN A 73 0.99 1.00 -3.21
C GLN A 73 1.31 2.42 -2.77
N LEU A 74 2.56 2.88 -2.94
CA LEU A 74 2.94 4.26 -2.59
C LEU A 74 2.16 5.30 -3.40
N GLU A 75 1.95 5.04 -4.70
CA GLU A 75 1.14 5.90 -5.56
C GLU A 75 -0.33 5.92 -5.15
N ASN A 76 -0.90 4.79 -4.77
CA ASN A 76 -2.28 4.71 -4.26
C ASN A 76 -2.46 5.43 -2.92
N CYS A 77 -1.43 5.42 -2.06
CA CYS A 77 -1.41 6.20 -0.83
C CYS A 77 -1.26 7.71 -1.08
N ARG A 78 -0.82 8.12 -2.29
CA ARG A 78 -0.74 9.52 -2.69
C ARG A 78 -2.13 10.05 -2.98
N SER A 79 -2.84 10.49 -1.94
CA SER A 79 -4.17 11.10 -2.09
C SER A 79 -4.14 12.24 -3.11
N PRO A 80 -5.10 12.34 -4.04
CA PRO A 80 -5.23 13.54 -4.85
C PRO A 80 -5.52 14.71 -3.91
N GLN A 81 -4.72 15.78 -3.99
CA GLN A 81 -5.07 17.06 -3.36
C GLN A 81 -6.48 17.42 -3.82
N LYS A 82 -7.48 17.26 -2.95
CA LYS A 82 -8.83 17.74 -3.22
C LYS A 82 -8.72 19.24 -3.40
N THR A 83 -8.80 19.71 -4.64
CA THR A 83 -8.85 21.12 -4.96
C THR A 83 -10.16 21.65 -4.41
N THR A 84 -10.13 22.26 -3.23
CA THR A 84 -11.32 22.89 -2.67
C THR A 84 -11.79 23.96 -3.65
N PRO A 85 -13.03 23.86 -4.18
CA PRO A 85 -13.42 24.71 -5.28
C PRO A 85 -13.58 26.14 -4.76
N ARG A 86 -12.98 27.12 -5.46
CA ARG A 86 -12.84 28.51 -5.00
C ARG A 86 -14.16 29.17 -4.56
N TRP A 87 -15.30 28.80 -5.15
CA TRP A 87 -16.61 29.32 -4.75
C TRP A 87 -17.01 28.93 -3.32
N LEU A 88 -16.57 27.76 -2.84
CA LEU A 88 -16.82 27.30 -1.47
C LEU A 88 -16.04 28.16 -0.45
N LEU A 89 -14.83 28.59 -0.83
CA LEU A 89 -14.04 29.56 -0.06
C LEU A 89 -14.73 30.94 0.00
N TRP A 90 -15.31 31.40 -1.11
CA TRP A 90 -16.08 32.64 -1.14
C TRP A 90 -17.35 32.56 -0.28
N LEU A 91 -18.05 31.41 -0.28
CA LEU A 91 -19.20 31.20 0.60
C LEU A 91 -18.82 31.23 2.08
N ALA A 92 -17.75 30.53 2.46
CA ALA A 92 -17.26 30.54 3.83
C ALA A 92 -16.84 31.95 4.29
N ALA A 93 -16.15 32.70 3.44
CA ALA A 93 -15.78 34.09 3.71
C ALA A 93 -17.02 34.99 3.86
N GLY A 94 -18.02 34.84 2.99
CA GLY A 94 -19.28 35.58 3.06
C GLY A 94 -20.06 35.34 4.36
N ILE A 95 -20.14 34.08 4.81
CA ILE A 95 -20.81 33.72 6.08
C ILE A 95 -20.08 34.34 7.28
N CYS A 96 -18.74 34.28 7.33
CA CYS A 96 -17.97 34.89 8.41
C CYS A 96 -18.16 36.42 8.46
N ILE A 97 -18.10 37.09 7.32
CA ILE A 97 -18.31 38.55 7.27
C ILE A 97 -19.73 38.92 7.69
N GLY A 98 -20.73 38.17 7.22
CA GLY A 98 -22.13 38.38 7.60
C GLY A 98 -22.37 38.20 9.10
N ALA A 99 -21.80 37.15 9.71
CA ALA A 99 -21.91 36.90 11.14
C ALA A 99 -21.24 37.99 11.99
N LEU A 100 -20.05 38.44 11.59
CA LEU A 100 -19.35 39.54 12.27
C LEU A 100 -20.09 40.87 12.14
N GLY A 101 -20.67 41.17 10.97
CA GLY A 101 -21.48 42.36 10.75
C GLY A 101 -22.76 42.37 11.61
N LEU A 102 -23.44 41.23 11.70
CA LEU A 102 -24.63 41.07 12.54
C LEU A 102 -24.31 41.24 14.03
N LEU A 103 -23.21 40.64 14.51
CA LEU A 103 -22.77 40.80 15.90
C LEU A 103 -22.40 42.25 16.22
N GLY A 104 -21.65 42.92 15.35
CA GLY A 104 -21.31 44.33 15.53
C GLY A 104 -22.54 45.24 15.54
N TRP A 105 -23.51 44.98 14.67
CA TRP A 105 -24.77 45.73 14.64
C TRP A 105 -25.63 45.51 15.89
N ALA A 106 -25.69 44.27 16.40
CA ALA A 106 -26.42 43.94 17.63
C ALA A 106 -25.81 44.63 18.86
N ILE A 107 -24.48 44.74 18.93
CA ILE A 107 -23.79 45.44 20.03
C ILE A 107 -23.99 46.96 19.96
N LEU A 108 -24.12 47.56 18.77
CA LEU A 108 -24.35 48.99 18.63
C LEU A 108 -25.80 49.42 18.89
N ARG A 109 -26.75 48.48 18.80
CA ARG A 109 -28.20 48.75 18.92
C ARG A 109 -28.80 48.29 20.25
N GLY A 110 -28.10 47.44 21.01
CA GLY A 110 -28.44 47.09 22.39
C GLY A 110 -27.86 48.08 23.37
#